data_AF-A0A7S9DZ81-F1
#
_entry.id   AF-A0A7S9DZ81-F1
#
_cell.length_a   1.000
_cell.length_b   1.000
_cell.length_c   1.000
_cell.angle_alpha   90.00
_cell.angle_beta   90.00
_cell.angle_gamma   90.00
#
_symmetry.space_group_name_H-M   'P 1'
#
loop_
_entity.id
_entity.type
_entity.pdbx_description
1 polymer ?
#
loop_
_entity_poly.entity_id
_entity_poly.type
_entity_poly.pdbx_seq_one_letter_code
_entity_poly.pdbx_strand_id
1 'polypeptide(L)'
;MSSSPWNIYDLIAEFIEINDLPKGPVLLKDFGLRDDRWFKSGHASYKKDRIEAILKTYPQLKLVLIGDSGQHDVYAYLEIAKSHPDRVLAVYIRDLKASSRSKEITIAAKEFVDYGVPFMFVEDAAKAANHAVTLGLVSETAARNVEHSVANAQLAK
;
A
#
# COMPACT_ATOMS: atom_id res chain seq x y z
N MET A 1 -2.85 4.02 3.18
CA MET A 1 -2.91 4.49 4.59
C MET A 1 -1.99 5.69 4.73
N SER A 2 -2.46 6.81 5.28
CA SER A 2 -1.64 8.03 5.38
C SER A 2 -0.98 8.12 6.75
N SER A 3 0.28 8.53 6.79
CA SER A 3 1.02 8.88 8.02
C SER A 3 0.62 10.24 8.57
N SER A 4 -0.26 10.97 7.88
CA SER A 4 -0.62 12.33 8.24
C SER A 4 -1.69 12.39 9.34
N PRO A 5 -1.70 13.46 10.16
CA PRO A 5 -2.62 13.58 11.27
C PRO A 5 -4.07 13.79 10.80
N TRP A 6 -5.04 13.48 11.67
CA TRP A 6 -6.48 13.65 11.40
C TRP A 6 -6.89 15.07 10.96
N ASN A 7 -6.09 16.08 11.30
CA ASN A 7 -6.34 17.47 10.90
C ASN A 7 -6.21 17.73 9.39
N ILE A 8 -5.74 16.76 8.59
CA ILE A 8 -5.72 16.88 7.13
C ILE A 8 -6.79 16.03 6.43
N TYR A 9 -7.78 15.53 7.17
CA TYR A 9 -8.88 14.74 6.60
C TYR A 9 -9.61 15.49 5.49
N ASP A 10 -10.01 16.73 5.75
CA ASP A 10 -10.77 17.52 4.78
C ASP A 10 -9.97 17.77 3.50
N LEU A 11 -8.66 18.06 3.62
CA LEU A 11 -7.76 18.18 2.49
C LEU A 11 -7.62 16.87 1.69
N ILE A 12 -7.58 15.72 2.37
CA ILE A 12 -7.50 14.42 1.70
C ILE A 12 -8.83 14.06 1.04
N ALA A 13 -9.95 14.36 1.69
CA ALA A 13 -11.29 14.12 1.14
C ALA A 13 -11.52 14.98 -0.10
N GLU A 14 -11.17 16.26 -0.05
CA GLU A 14 -11.23 17.18 -1.19
C GLU A 14 -10.29 16.75 -2.31
N PHE A 15 -9.07 16.29 -1.99
CA PHE A 15 -8.16 15.72 -2.98
C PHE A 15 -8.74 14.47 -3.66
N ILE A 16 -9.35 13.56 -2.91
CA ILE A 16 -10.02 12.36 -3.44
C ILE A 16 -11.13 12.77 -4.41
N GLU A 17 -11.93 13.77 -4.04
CA GLU A 17 -13.05 14.27 -4.84
C GLU A 17 -12.57 14.97 -6.13
N ILE A 18 -11.59 15.88 -6.02
CA ILE A 18 -11.03 16.62 -7.17
C ILE A 18 -10.38 15.67 -8.19
N ASN A 19 -9.75 14.60 -7.72
CA ASN A 19 -9.04 13.65 -8.58
C ASN A 19 -9.90 12.43 -8.97
N ASP A 20 -11.20 12.46 -8.68
CA ASP A 20 -12.17 11.40 -8.99
C ASP A 20 -11.70 10.00 -8.55
N LEU A 21 -11.05 9.97 -7.39
CA LEU A 21 -10.55 8.73 -6.79
C LEU A 21 -11.72 7.96 -6.14
N PRO A 22 -11.67 6.62 -6.11
CA PRO A 22 -12.74 5.82 -5.51
C PRO A 22 -12.99 6.24 -4.06
N LYS A 23 -14.25 6.56 -3.73
CA LYS A 23 -14.65 6.85 -2.35
C LYS A 23 -14.40 5.61 -1.49
N GLY A 24 -13.65 5.77 -0.42
CA GLY A 24 -13.29 4.68 0.49
C GLY A 24 -12.91 5.17 1.88
N PRO A 25 -12.89 4.28 2.89
CA PRO A 25 -12.52 4.67 4.25
C PRO A 25 -11.07 5.16 4.30
N VAL A 26 -10.87 6.41 4.71
CA VAL A 26 -9.56 7.01 4.89
C VAL A 26 -9.12 6.85 6.34
N LEU A 27 -8.15 5.98 6.59
CA LEU A 27 -7.57 5.79 7.93
C LEU A 27 -6.39 6.75 8.14
N LEU A 28 -6.62 7.83 8.89
CA LEU A 28 -5.62 8.85 9.24
C LEU A 28 -5.06 8.67 10.64
N LYS A 29 -3.86 9.19 10.90
CA LYS A 29 -3.19 9.05 12.20
C LYS A 29 -3.79 10.00 13.23
N ASP A 30 -4.09 9.50 14.42
CA ASP A 30 -4.57 10.33 15.54
C ASP A 30 -3.37 10.89 16.31
N PHE A 31 -3.32 12.22 16.42
CA PHE A 31 -2.36 12.97 17.23
C PHE A 31 -3.10 13.71 18.37
N GLY A 32 -4.18 13.12 18.89
CA GLY A 32 -4.90 13.63 20.06
C GLY A 32 -4.52 12.92 21.36
N LEU A 33 -3.68 13.57 22.17
CA LEU A 33 -3.63 13.50 23.65
C LEU A 33 -3.59 12.10 24.30
N ARG A 34 -2.41 11.44 24.29
CA ARG A 34 -1.94 10.64 25.43
C ARG A 34 -0.43 10.51 25.38
N ASP A 35 0.19 11.31 26.24
CA ASP A 35 1.61 11.53 26.39
C ASP A 35 2.17 10.50 27.38
N ASP A 36 2.36 9.25 26.94
CA ASP A 36 3.33 8.33 27.54
C ASP A 36 3.45 7.02 26.74
N ARG A 37 4.68 6.66 26.36
CA ARG A 37 5.13 5.35 25.82
C ARG A 37 5.14 5.13 24.29
N TRP A 38 4.85 6.11 23.45
CA TRP A 38 4.61 5.85 22.01
C TRP A 38 5.78 6.13 21.04
N PHE A 39 6.91 6.65 21.50
CA PHE A 39 8.03 7.02 20.62
C PHE A 39 9.09 5.93 20.38
N LYS A 40 8.92 4.71 20.94
CA LYS A 40 9.97 3.66 20.86
C LYS A 40 9.75 2.55 19.82
N SER A 41 8.59 2.45 19.19
CA SER A 41 8.28 1.40 18.21
C SER A 41 8.02 1.99 16.83
N GLY A 42 8.92 1.70 15.89
CA GLY A 42 9.05 2.37 14.59
C GLY A 42 7.81 2.30 13.68
N HIS A 43 7.85 3.13 12.64
CA HIS A 43 6.79 3.39 11.64
C HIS A 43 6.14 2.12 11.04
N ALA A 44 6.88 1.00 10.98
CA ALA A 44 6.39 -0.30 10.51
C ALA A 44 5.37 -0.95 11.46
N SER A 45 5.56 -0.84 12.79
CA SER A 45 4.65 -1.43 13.80
C SER A 45 3.24 -0.84 13.69
N TYR A 46 3.17 0.47 13.48
CA TYR A 46 1.90 1.18 13.38
C TYR A 46 1.03 0.79 12.18
N LYS A 47 1.66 0.53 11.03
CA LYS A 47 0.94 0.10 9.81
C LYS A 47 0.40 -1.32 10.00
N LYS A 48 1.20 -2.20 10.60
CA LYS A 48 0.80 -3.57 10.95
C LYS A 48 -0.44 -3.56 11.85
N ASP A 49 -0.39 -2.88 13.00
CA ASP A 49 -1.47 -2.87 13.99
C ASP A 49 -2.81 -2.40 13.39
N ARG A 50 -2.75 -1.41 12.49
CA ARG A 50 -3.94 -0.92 11.79
C ARG A 50 -4.49 -1.92 10.79
N ILE A 51 -3.64 -2.56 10.00
CA ILE A 51 -4.09 -3.58 9.04
C ILE A 51 -4.68 -4.77 9.82
N GLU A 52 -4.07 -5.18 10.93
CA GLU A 52 -4.61 -6.20 11.81
C GLU A 52 -5.98 -5.82 12.38
N ALA A 53 -6.18 -4.56 12.81
CA ALA A 53 -7.46 -4.09 13.28
C ALA A 53 -8.56 -4.20 12.20
N ILE A 54 -8.25 -3.86 10.94
CA ILE A 54 -9.18 -4.01 9.81
C ILE A 54 -9.49 -5.49 9.58
N LEU A 55 -8.46 -6.34 9.50
CA LEU A 55 -8.62 -7.77 9.24
C LEU A 55 -9.44 -8.44 10.35
N LYS A 56 -9.26 -8.03 11.61
CA LYS A 56 -10.05 -8.49 12.76
C LYS A 56 -11.49 -8.02 12.68
N THR A 57 -11.72 -6.76 12.28
CA THR A 57 -13.07 -6.17 12.17
C THR A 57 -13.87 -6.80 11.04
N TYR A 58 -13.22 -7.15 9.94
CA TYR A 58 -13.85 -7.74 8.75
C TYR A 58 -13.23 -9.09 8.41
N PRO A 59 -13.61 -10.20 9.06
CA PRO A 59 -12.90 -11.48 8.95
C PRO A 59 -12.79 -12.07 7.53
N GLN A 60 -13.72 -11.70 6.64
CA GLN A 60 -13.76 -12.18 5.25
C GLN A 60 -13.07 -11.25 4.24
N LEU A 61 -12.62 -10.06 4.68
CA LEU A 61 -12.01 -9.09 3.78
C LEU A 61 -10.65 -9.59 3.26
N LYS A 62 -10.43 -9.52 1.96
CA LYS A 62 -9.12 -9.74 1.34
C LYS A 62 -8.53 -8.42 0.89
N LEU A 63 -7.20 -8.30 0.94
CA LEU A 63 -6.48 -7.04 0.75
C LEU A 63 -5.52 -7.14 -0.43
N VAL A 64 -5.43 -6.05 -1.19
CA VAL A 64 -4.26 -5.73 -2.02
C VAL A 64 -3.54 -4.59 -1.31
N LEU A 65 -2.26 -4.79 -0.97
CA LEU A 65 -1.47 -3.81 -0.23
C LEU A 65 -0.61 -3.02 -1.21
N ILE A 66 -0.72 -1.69 -1.18
CA ILE A 66 0.05 -0.79 -2.04
C ILE A 66 0.81 0.19 -1.14
N GLY A 67 2.11 0.33 -1.37
CA GLY A 67 3.00 1.16 -0.54
C GLY A 67 4.18 1.71 -1.31
N ASP A 68 5.12 2.32 -0.60
CA ASP A 68 6.33 2.93 -1.14
C ASP A 68 7.60 2.38 -0.47
N SER A 69 8.69 2.24 -1.24
CA SER A 69 9.94 1.65 -0.78
C SER A 69 10.64 2.49 0.30
N GLY A 70 10.43 3.81 0.32
CA GLY A 70 11.06 4.72 1.28
C GLY A 70 10.51 4.64 2.71
N GLN A 71 9.35 3.99 2.90
CA GLN A 71 8.60 4.02 4.18
C GLN A 71 8.59 2.68 4.93
N HIS A 72 9.50 1.77 4.59
CA HIS A 72 9.59 0.42 5.17
C HIS A 72 8.32 -0.43 5.02
N ASP A 73 7.47 -0.13 4.02
CA ASP A 73 6.19 -0.82 3.81
C ASP A 73 6.38 -2.32 3.53
N VAL A 74 7.48 -2.69 2.88
CA VAL A 74 7.86 -4.08 2.60
C VAL A 74 7.82 -4.93 3.87
N TYR A 75 8.42 -4.47 4.96
CA TYR A 75 8.49 -5.23 6.21
C TYR A 75 7.13 -5.33 6.90
N ALA A 76 6.38 -4.23 6.94
CA ALA A 76 5.05 -4.23 7.54
C ALA A 76 4.10 -5.16 6.78
N TYR A 77 4.13 -5.13 5.45
CA TYR A 77 3.28 -5.98 4.62
C TYR A 77 3.70 -7.44 4.65
N LEU A 78 4.99 -7.73 4.79
CA LEU A 78 5.49 -9.10 4.94
C LEU A 78 4.99 -9.72 6.24
N GLU A 79 4.99 -8.97 7.34
CA GLU A 79 4.43 -9.43 8.62
C GLU A 79 2.93 -9.72 8.54
N ILE A 80 2.18 -8.94 7.76
CA ILE A 80 0.76 -9.20 7.50
C ILE A 80 0.59 -10.44 6.62
N ALA A 81 1.39 -10.59 5.56
CA ALA A 81 1.36 -11.76 4.69
C ALA A 81 1.69 -13.05 5.47
N LYS A 82 2.65 -12.99 6.40
CA LYS A 82 2.98 -14.08 7.33
C LYS A 82 1.79 -14.50 8.19
N SER A 83 1.10 -13.51 8.75
CA SER A 83 0.03 -13.73 9.73
C SER A 83 -1.29 -14.10 9.06
N HIS A 84 -1.50 -13.66 7.82
CA HIS A 84 -2.75 -13.80 7.08
C HIS A 84 -2.52 -14.08 5.57
N PRO A 85 -1.81 -15.17 5.21
CA PRO A 85 -1.42 -15.44 3.82
C PRO A 85 -2.63 -15.51 2.88
N ASP A 86 -3.72 -16.16 3.30
CA ASP A 86 -4.95 -16.32 2.49
C ASP A 86 -5.75 -15.02 2.29
N ARG A 87 -5.36 -13.94 2.98
CA ARG A 87 -6.08 -12.66 2.98
C ARG A 87 -5.32 -11.55 2.28
N VAL A 88 -4.07 -11.77 1.90
CA VAL A 88 -3.29 -10.80 1.11
C VAL A 88 -3.19 -11.33 -0.32
N LEU A 89 -3.93 -10.69 -1.24
CA LEU A 89 -4.03 -11.10 -2.63
C LEU A 89 -2.83 -10.68 -3.48
N ALA A 90 -2.24 -9.53 -3.15
CA ALA A 90 -1.04 -9.02 -3.81
C ALA A 90 -0.43 -7.87 -2.99
N VAL A 91 0.87 -7.66 -3.16
CA VAL A 91 1.61 -6.54 -2.59
C VAL A 91 2.36 -5.80 -3.69
N TYR A 92 2.13 -4.49 -3.79
CA TYR A 92 2.79 -3.59 -4.73
C TYR A 92 3.56 -2.52 -3.96
N ILE A 93 4.87 -2.43 -4.20
CA ILE A 93 5.71 -1.41 -3.59
C ILE A 93 6.27 -0.52 -4.68
N ARG A 94 5.90 0.75 -4.65
CA ARG A 94 6.49 1.74 -5.55
C ARG A 94 7.96 1.93 -5.19
N ASP A 95 8.84 1.82 -6.17
CA ASP A 95 10.27 2.05 -5.98
C ASP A 95 10.89 2.74 -7.19
N LEU A 96 11.22 4.03 -7.02
CA LEU A 96 11.86 4.84 -8.05
C LEU A 96 13.39 4.73 -8.03
N LYS A 97 13.98 4.01 -7.07
CA LYS A 97 15.43 3.93 -6.88
C LYS A 97 15.91 2.48 -6.81
N ALA A 98 15.53 1.68 -7.80
CA ALA A 98 15.92 0.28 -7.88
C ALA A 98 17.45 0.06 -7.76
N SER A 99 18.27 0.96 -8.29
CA SER A 99 19.73 0.89 -8.23
C SER A 99 20.31 1.11 -6.83
N SER A 100 19.58 1.78 -5.93
CA SER A 100 20.00 2.01 -4.54
C SER A 100 19.20 1.17 -3.54
N ARG A 101 18.49 0.13 -4.00
CA ARG A 101 17.72 -0.75 -3.12
C ARG A 101 18.65 -1.57 -2.24
N SER A 102 18.34 -1.60 -0.95
CA SER A 102 19.13 -2.39 0.01
C SER A 102 18.97 -3.90 -0.23
N LYS A 103 19.99 -4.67 0.17
CA LYS A 103 19.95 -6.14 0.07
C LYS A 103 18.85 -6.70 0.97
N GLU A 104 18.66 -6.12 2.14
CA GLU A 104 17.67 -6.51 3.15
C GLU A 104 16.24 -6.38 2.59
N ILE A 105 15.94 -5.26 1.92
CA ILE A 105 14.64 -5.07 1.26
C ILE A 105 14.42 -6.10 0.16
N THR A 106 15.47 -6.43 -0.60
CA THR A 106 15.39 -7.43 -1.67
C THR A 106 15.18 -8.84 -1.11
N ILE A 107 15.76 -9.16 0.04
CA ILE A 107 15.55 -10.44 0.73
C ILE A 107 14.11 -10.52 1.25
N ALA A 108 13.64 -9.49 1.96
CA ALA A 108 12.28 -9.44 2.47
C ALA A 108 11.22 -9.52 1.34
N ALA A 109 11.48 -8.88 0.20
CA ALA A 109 10.62 -8.96 -0.97
C ALA A 109 10.50 -10.38 -1.54
N LYS A 110 11.56 -11.19 -1.47
CA LYS A 110 11.52 -12.58 -1.92
C LYS A 110 10.70 -13.46 -0.99
N GLU A 111 10.73 -13.18 0.31
CA GLU A 111 10.07 -13.98 1.34
C GLU A 111 8.54 -14.06 1.18
N PHE A 112 7.92 -13.11 0.46
CA PHE A 112 6.48 -13.19 0.14
C PHE A 112 6.09 -14.45 -0.64
N VAL A 113 7.02 -15.01 -1.43
CA VAL A 113 6.78 -16.26 -2.18
C VAL A 113 6.52 -17.45 -1.25
N ASP A 114 7.15 -17.46 -0.07
CA ASP A 114 7.03 -18.54 0.92
C ASP A 114 5.63 -18.57 1.54
N TYR A 115 4.90 -17.46 1.43
CA TYR A 115 3.52 -17.29 1.89
C TYR A 115 2.49 -17.32 0.76
N GLY A 116 2.92 -17.62 -0.48
CA GLY A 116 2.04 -17.66 -1.65
C GLY A 116 1.47 -16.29 -2.04
N VAL A 117 2.05 -15.19 -1.56
CA VAL A 117 1.57 -13.83 -1.80
C VAL A 117 2.34 -13.22 -2.98
N PRO A 118 1.66 -12.88 -4.09
CA PRO A 118 2.30 -12.15 -5.20
C PRO A 118 2.85 -10.81 -4.74
N PHE A 119 4.13 -10.56 -5.02
CA PHE A 119 4.81 -9.31 -4.69
C PHE A 119 5.47 -8.69 -5.94
N MET A 120 5.36 -7.37 -6.11
CA MET A 120 6.06 -6.67 -7.18
C MET A 120 6.52 -5.27 -6.75
N PHE A 121 7.78 -4.96 -7.06
CA PHE A 121 8.24 -3.58 -7.12
C PHE A 121 7.77 -2.92 -8.42
N VAL A 122 7.13 -1.76 -8.31
CA VAL A 122 6.55 -1.05 -9.45
C VAL A 122 7.12 0.37 -9.54
N GLU A 123 7.25 0.89 -10.76
CA GLU A 123 7.72 2.27 -10.98
C GLU A 123 6.53 3.26 -10.94
N ASP A 124 5.38 2.78 -11.41
CA ASP A 124 4.12 3.51 -11.48
C ASP A 124 2.91 2.58 -11.31
N ALA A 125 1.72 3.20 -11.34
CA ALA A 125 0.45 2.51 -11.21
C ALA A 125 0.10 1.64 -12.43
N ALA A 126 0.60 1.96 -13.63
CA ALA A 126 0.32 1.21 -14.85
C ALA A 126 0.93 -0.20 -14.77
N LYS A 127 2.19 -0.29 -14.33
CA LYS A 127 2.86 -1.58 -14.12
C LYS A 127 2.15 -2.43 -13.05
N ALA A 128 1.68 -1.81 -11.97
CA ALA A 128 0.89 -2.49 -10.95
C ALA A 128 -0.44 -3.02 -11.51
N ALA A 129 -1.16 -2.19 -12.27
CA ALA A 129 -2.45 -2.55 -12.87
C ALA A 129 -2.33 -3.72 -13.85
N ASN A 130 -1.29 -3.73 -14.69
CA ASN A 130 -1.05 -4.82 -15.63
C ASN A 130 -0.75 -6.15 -14.93
N HIS A 131 0.04 -6.13 -13.86
CA HIS A 131 0.24 -7.34 -13.06
C HIS A 131 -1.06 -7.76 -12.35
N ALA A 132 -1.86 -6.81 -11.87
CA ALA A 132 -3.15 -7.10 -11.25
C ALA A 132 -4.14 -7.77 -12.22
N VAL A 133 -4.08 -7.45 -13.52
CA VAL A 133 -4.85 -8.17 -14.56
C VAL A 133 -4.43 -9.64 -14.64
N THR A 134 -3.13 -9.94 -14.61
CA THR A 134 -2.65 -11.34 -14.65
C THR A 134 -3.08 -12.16 -13.43
N LEU A 135 -3.40 -11.50 -12.32
CA LEU A 135 -3.92 -12.10 -11.10
C LEU A 135 -5.47 -12.12 -11.06
N GLY A 136 -6.14 -11.59 -12.07
CA GLY A 136 -7.61 -11.47 -12.12
C GLY A 136 -8.19 -10.45 -11.13
N LEU A 137 -7.38 -9.54 -10.60
CA LEU A 137 -7.79 -8.54 -9.61
C LEU A 137 -8.39 -7.29 -10.25
N VAL A 138 -8.02 -7.00 -11.50
CA VAL A 138 -8.44 -5.82 -12.26
C VAL A 138 -8.79 -6.26 -13.69
N SER A 139 -9.77 -5.60 -14.32
CA SER A 139 -10.11 -5.85 -15.72
C SER A 139 -9.11 -5.20 -16.68
N GLU A 140 -8.94 -5.77 -17.87
CA GLU A 140 -8.07 -5.17 -18.90
C GLU A 140 -8.48 -3.74 -19.26
N THR A 141 -9.77 -3.43 -19.24
CA THR A 141 -10.29 -2.08 -19.50
C THR A 141 -9.85 -1.11 -18.41
N ALA A 142 -9.92 -1.52 -17.14
CA ALA A 142 -9.48 -0.68 -16.04
C ALA A 142 -7.96 -0.46 -16.07
N ALA A 143 -7.17 -1.49 -16.41
CA ALA A 143 -5.72 -1.33 -16.57
C ALA A 143 -5.36 -0.35 -17.70
N ARG A 144 -6.02 -0.45 -18.86
CA ARG A 144 -5.87 0.51 -19.97
C ARG A 144 -6.18 1.95 -19.56
N ASN A 145 -7.24 2.15 -18.77
CA ASN A 145 -7.56 3.49 -18.26
C ASN A 145 -6.43 4.05 -17.38
N VAL A 146 -5.86 3.20 -16.50
CA VAL A 146 -4.72 3.60 -15.66
C VAL A 146 -3.49 3.94 -16.51
N GLU A 147 -3.18 3.16 -17.54
CA GLU A 147 -2.09 3.46 -18.48
C GLU A 147 -2.26 4.82 -19.14
N HIS A 148 -3.46 5.12 -19.63
CA HIS A 148 -3.79 6.41 -20.24
C HIS A 148 -3.62 7.56 -19.23
N SER A 149 -4.09 7.39 -17.99
CA SER A 149 -3.92 8.39 -16.92
C SER A 149 -2.45 8.62 -16.57
N VAL A 150 -1.63 7.57 -16.49
CA VAL A 150 -0.19 7.67 -16.21
C VAL A 150 0.53 8.39 -17.37
N ALA A 151 0.22 8.05 -18.62
CA ALA A 151 0.78 8.72 -19.79
C ALA A 151 0.46 10.22 -19.80
N ASN A 152 -0.80 10.58 -19.55
CA ASN A 152 -1.22 11.99 -19.48
C ASN A 152 -0.50 12.75 -18.36
N ALA A 153 -0.34 12.13 -17.18
CA ALA A 153 0.36 12.74 -16.06
C ALA A 153 1.88 12.93 -16.29
N GLN A 154 2.49 12.10 -17.15
CA GLN A 154 3.88 12.24 -17.55
C GLN A 154 4.08 13.36 -18.59
N LEU A 155 3.12 13.54 -19.51
CA LEU A 155 3.16 14.61 -20.52
C LEU A 155 2.92 16.01 -19.93
N ALA A 156 2.29 16.09 -18.75
CA ALA A 156 2.04 17.34 -18.05
C ALA A 156 3.21 17.84 -17.17
N LYS A 157 4.34 17.11 -17.14
CA LYS A 157 5.56 17.47 -16.39
C LYS A 157 6.63 18.04 -17.29
#